data_AF-A0A2N2XRE9-F1
#
_entry.id   AF-A0A2N2XRE9-F1
#
_cell.length_a   1.000
_cell.length_b   1.000
_cell.length_c   1.000
_cell.angle_alpha   90.00
_cell.angle_beta   90.00
_cell.angle_gamma   90.00
#
_symmetry.space_group_name_H-M   'P 1'
#
loop_
_entity.id
_entity.type
_entity.pdbx_description
1 polymer ?
#
loop_
_entity_poly.entity_id
_entity_poly.type
_entity_poly.pdbx_seq_one_letter_code
_entity_poly.pdbx_strand_id
1 'polypeptide(L)' 'ASSMNKEIAGQKVTKTDQARLVGKMLATLAVEAGVERVVFDRGGFLYHGRVKALADAAREGGLKF' A
#
# COMPACT_ATOMS: atom_id res chain seq x y z
N ALA A 1 1.64 -7.93 -2.72
CA ALA A 1 0.28 -7.35 -2.79
C ALA A 1 0.10 -6.59 -4.11
N SER A 2 -1.01 -6.76 -4.84
CA SER A 2 -1.29 -6.08 -6.12
C SER A 2 -2.79 -5.83 -6.26
N SER A 3 -3.18 -4.79 -7.02
CA SER A 3 -4.57 -4.49 -7.37
C SER A 3 -5.27 -5.60 -8.16
N MET A 4 -4.50 -6.54 -8.72
CA MET A 4 -5.00 -7.75 -9.40
C MET A 4 -5.32 -8.89 -8.44
N ASN A 5 -5.03 -8.76 -7.15
CA ASN A 5 -5.34 -9.81 -6.18
C ASN A 5 -6.85 -9.96 -6.05
N LYS A 6 -7.36 -11.20 -6.03
CA LYS A 6 -8.80 -11.51 -6.18
C LYS A 6 -9.66 -10.84 -5.10
N GLU A 7 -9.10 -10.66 -3.91
CA GLU A 7 -9.71 -9.98 -2.77
C GLU A 7 -9.86 -8.46 -2.95
N ILE A 8 -8.95 -7.83 -3.71
CA ILE A 8 -8.94 -6.38 -3.97
C ILE A 8 -9.64 -6.05 -5.29
N ALA A 9 -9.48 -6.90 -6.30
CA ALA A 9 -10.05 -6.74 -7.64
C ALA A 9 -11.58 -6.91 -7.66
N GLY A 10 -12.14 -7.66 -6.70
CA GLY A 10 -13.58 -7.89 -6.58
C GLY A 10 -14.35 -6.74 -5.92
N GLN A 11 -13.68 -5.79 -5.27
CA GLN A 11 -14.35 -4.68 -4.60
C GLN A 11 -14.48 -3.46 -5.53
N LYS A 12 -15.72 -3.03 -5.81
CA LYS A 12 -16.02 -1.75 -6.47
C LYS A 12 -15.75 -0.59 -5.51
N VAL A 13 -14.49 -0.28 -5.27
CA VAL A 13 -14.06 0.88 -4.47
C VAL A 13 -13.36 1.89 -5.37
N THR A 14 -13.24 3.13 -4.90
CA THR A 14 -12.50 4.13 -5.67
C THR A 14 -11.03 3.71 -5.79
N LYS A 15 -10.35 4.16 -6.86
CA LYS A 15 -8.93 3.83 -7.09
C LYS A 15 -8.01 4.26 -5.93
N THR A 16 -8.45 5.22 -5.11
CA THR A 16 -7.73 5.69 -3.92
C THR A 16 -7.93 4.74 -2.74
N ASP A 17 -9.14 4.24 -2.53
CA ASP A 17 -9.42 3.26 -1.47
C ASP A 17 -8.74 1.93 -1.77
N GLN A 18 -8.73 1.52 -3.05
CA GLN A 18 -7.99 0.35 -3.52
C GLN A 18 -6.49 0.47 -3.21
N ALA A 19 -5.90 1.66 -3.38
CA ALA A 19 -4.50 1.92 -3.06
C ALA A 19 -4.22 1.80 -1.55
N ARG A 20 -5.15 2.22 -0.68
CA ARG A 20 -5.03 2.02 0.77
C ARG A 20 -5.06 0.55 1.15
N LEU A 21 -5.99 -0.23 0.58
CA LEU A 21 -6.09 -1.67 0.84
C LEU A 21 -4.80 -2.39 0.43
N VAL A 22 -4.27 -2.08 -0.75
CA VAL A 22 -2.99 -2.62 -1.21
C VAL A 22 -1.85 -2.24 -0.26
N GLY A 23 -1.78 -1.00 0.20
CA GLY A 23 -0.76 -0.52 1.15
C GLY A 23 -0.82 -1.26 2.49
N LYS A 24 -2.02 -1.43 3.06
CA LYS A 24 -2.21 -2.18 4.31
C LYS A 24 -1.83 -3.64 4.17
N MET A 25 -2.26 -4.32 3.12
CA MET A 25 -1.92 -5.71 2.86
C MET A 25 -0.42 -5.92 2.60
N LEU A 26 0.21 -4.99 1.88
CA LEU A 26 1.65 -5.04 1.70
C LEU A 26 2.35 -4.92 3.05
N ALA A 27 1.79 -4.11 3.94
CA ALA A 27 2.38 -3.85 5.22
C ALA A 27 2.32 -5.02 6.20
N THR A 28 1.17 -5.67 6.31
CA THR A 28 1.04 -6.88 7.11
C THR A 28 2.00 -7.96 6.63
N LEU A 29 2.10 -8.17 5.31
CA LEU A 29 3.01 -9.15 4.72
C LEU A 29 4.49 -8.81 4.97
N ALA A 30 4.86 -7.53 4.91
CA ALA A 30 6.24 -7.11 5.16
C ALA A 30 6.62 -7.27 6.64
N VAL A 31 5.72 -6.92 7.55
CA VAL A 31 5.92 -7.10 8.99
C VAL A 31 6.00 -8.59 9.34
N GLU A 32 5.14 -9.43 8.77
CA GLU A 32 5.21 -10.90 8.91
C GLU A 32 6.53 -11.48 8.36
N ALA A 33 7.07 -10.88 7.29
CA ALA A 33 8.36 -11.22 6.74
C ALA A 33 9.55 -10.63 7.53
N GLY A 34 9.32 -9.88 8.62
CA GLY A 34 10.36 -9.28 9.46
C GLY A 34 11.01 -8.02 8.85
N VAL A 35 10.37 -7.39 7.87
CA VAL A 35 10.88 -6.20 7.18
C VAL A 35 10.29 -4.94 7.80
N GLU A 36 11.05 -4.28 8.68
CA GLU A 36 10.58 -3.08 9.40
C GLU A 36 10.96 -1.76 8.72
N ARG A 37 12.16 -1.69 8.12
CA ARG A 37 12.70 -0.47 7.52
C ARG A 37 12.77 -0.61 6.01
N VAL A 38 12.03 0.22 5.30
CA VAL A 38 12.07 0.27 3.83
C VAL A 38 12.19 1.72 3.37
N VAL A 39 12.37 1.90 2.07
CA VAL A 39 12.29 3.21 1.41
C VAL A 39 11.11 3.17 0.46
N PHE A 40 10.24 4.17 0.54
CA PHE A 40 9.12 4.29 -0.39
C PHE A 40 9.54 4.97 -1.67
N ASP A 41 9.67 4.18 -2.74
CA ASP A 41 9.92 4.70 -4.08
C ASP A 41 8.61 5.11 -4.77
N ARG A 42 8.55 6.39 -5.16
CA ARG A 42 7.42 6.98 -5.87
C ARG A 42 7.54 6.87 -7.39
N GLY A 43 8.61 6.29 -7.94
CA GLY A 43 8.76 5.99 -9.37
C GLY A 43 8.60 7.20 -10.29
N GLY A 44 8.94 8.41 -9.81
CA GLY A 44 8.75 9.67 -10.56
C GLY A 44 7.32 10.24 -10.54
N PHE A 45 6.36 9.55 -9.92
CA PHE A 45 5.01 10.09 -9.74
C PHE A 45 4.99 11.19 -8.67
N LEU A 46 4.04 12.13 -8.82
CA LEU A 46 3.79 13.15 -7.80
C LEU A 46 3.28 12.47 -6.52
N TYR A 47 3.81 12.86 -5.37
CA TYR A 47 3.34 12.35 -4.08
C TYR A 47 1.98 12.95 -3.74
N HIS A 48 0.94 12.44 -4.40
CA HIS A 48 -0.42 12.93 -4.28
C HIS A 48 -1.43 11.81 -4.59
N GLY A 49 -2.68 12.01 -4.14
CA GLY A 49 -3.79 11.09 -4.38
C GLY A 49 -3.45 9.65 -3.99
N ARG A 50 -3.38 8.77 -4.99
CA ARG A 50 -3.17 7.32 -4.80
C ARG A 50 -1.80 6.97 -4.21
N VAL A 51 -0.75 7.68 -4.62
CA VAL A 51 0.63 7.41 -4.15
C VAL A 51 0.73 7.72 -2.66
N LYS A 52 0.17 8.87 -2.25
CA LYS A 52 0.06 9.25 -0.85
C LYS A 52 -0.79 8.26 -0.06
N ALA A 53 -1.97 7.90 -0.57
CA ALA A 53 -2.88 6.98 0.10
C ALA A 53 -2.26 5.59 0.35
N LEU A 54 -1.49 5.07 -0.61
CA LEU A 54 -0.77 3.81 -0.46
C LEU A 54 0.33 3.92 0.60
N ALA A 55 1.11 5.01 0.57
CA ALA A 55 2.18 5.26 1.55
C ALA A 55 1.62 5.39 2.97
N ASP A 56 0.55 6.16 3.16
CA ASP A 56 -0.09 6.34 4.46
C ASP A 56 -0.62 5.00 5.01
N ALA A 57 -1.27 4.20 4.16
CA ALA A 57 -1.78 2.89 4.57
C ALA A 57 -0.67 1.88 4.89
N ALA A 58 0.46 1.93 4.18
CA ALA A 58 1.60 1.07 4.47
C ALA A 58 2.32 1.47 5.76
N ARG A 59 2.34 2.77 6.11
CA ARG A 59 2.79 3.26 7.42
C ARG A 59 1.86 2.82 8.55
N GLU A 60 0.55 2.94 8.36
CA GLU A 60 -0.44 2.45 9.34
C GLU A 60 -0.30 0.94 9.60
N GLY A 61 0.08 0.17 8.58
CA GLY A 61 0.32 -1.26 8.70
C GLY A 61 1.66 -1.65 9.35
N GLY A 62 2.45 -0.67 9.82
CA GLY A 62 3.63 -0.92 10.65
C GLY A 62 4.98 -0.87 9.94
N LEU A 63 5.04 -0.62 8.63
CA LEU A 63 6.35 -0.31 8.01
C LEU A 63 6.82 1.08 8.39
N LYS A 64 8.12 1.19 8.63
CA LYS A 64 8.80 2.46 8.88
C LYS A 64 9.56 2.88 7.62
N PHE A 65 9.07 3.95 6.97
CA PHE A 65 9.68 4.59 5.81
C PHE A 65 9.23 6.05 5.64
#